data_AF-A0A3E3DV90-F1
#
_entry.id   AF-A0A3E3DV90-F1
#
_cell.length_a   1.000
_cell.length_b   1.000
_cell.length_c   1.000
_cell.angle_alpha   90.00
_cell.angle_beta   90.00
_cell.angle_gamma   90.00
#
_symmetry.space_group_name_H-M   'P 1'
#
loop_
_entity.id
_entity.type
_entity.pdbx_description
1 polymer ?
#
loop_
_entity_poly.entity_id
_entity_poly.type
_entity_poly.pdbx_seq_one_letter_code
_entity_poly.pdbx_strand_id
1 'polypeptide(L)'
;MNVKEIRINAQLMCNKSIDKSMCINYINEGIRDIISKDINAGEVKKRELFAFNTKWYPIKAKDEINRVLLKLKYIINEQNKRTKMYIKVGDEVMFDLMGRYTLFYVLLPNKVKSEDDEPGMKECYHDALSAYCAYRERLRFYGADDDSTKLLYELYNQRIFSTDGGYY
;
A
#
# COMPACT_ATOMS: atom_id res chain seq x y z
N MET A 1 1.98 13.55 -1.78
CA MET A 1 2.11 14.09 -0.41
C MET A 1 3.20 13.36 0.33
N ASN A 2 4.14 14.08 0.93
CA ASN A 2 5.14 13.49 1.83
C ASN A 2 4.63 13.41 3.28
N VAL A 3 5.41 12.79 4.17
CA VAL A 3 5.09 12.65 5.60
C VAL A 3 4.80 14.01 6.26
N LYS A 4 5.56 15.06 5.92
CA LYS A 4 5.35 16.41 6.46
C LYS A 4 3.97 16.96 6.12
N GLU A 5 3.53 16.82 4.87
CA GLU A 5 2.22 17.28 4.42
C GLU A 5 1.09 16.48 5.07
N ILE A 6 1.25 15.15 5.17
CA ILE A 6 0.31 14.28 5.90
C ILE A 6 0.19 14.73 7.36
N ARG A 7 1.31 15.03 8.02
CA ARG A 7 1.33 15.54 9.40
C ARG A 7 0.58 16.85 9.54
N ILE A 8 0.84 17.83 8.66
CA ILE A 8 0.17 19.14 8.69
C ILE A 8 -1.34 18.97 8.53
N ASN A 9 -1.78 18.16 7.56
CA ASN A 9 -3.20 17.90 7.35
C ASN A 9 -3.84 17.21 8.56
N ALA A 10 -3.17 16.23 9.15
CA ALA A 10 -3.64 15.56 10.35
C ALA A 10 -3.78 16.53 11.55
N GLN A 11 -2.82 17.44 11.73
CA GLN A 11 -2.86 18.46 12.79
C GLN A 11 -4.05 19.41 12.63
N LEU A 12 -4.37 19.79 11.39
CA LEU A 12 -5.55 20.61 11.08
C LEU A 12 -6.84 19.84 11.40
N MET A 13 -6.92 18.54 11.07
CA MET A 13 -8.09 17.70 11.33
C MET A 13 -8.33 17.46 12.82
N CYS A 14 -7.28 17.19 13.61
CA CYS A 14 -7.44 16.93 15.04
C CYS A 14 -7.38 18.17 15.93
N ASN A 15 -7.11 19.35 15.33
CA ASN A 15 -6.85 20.62 16.02
C ASN A 15 -5.82 20.46 17.16
N LYS A 16 -4.73 19.76 16.88
CA LYS A 16 -3.69 19.46 17.85
C LYS A 16 -2.32 19.33 17.18
N SER A 17 -1.25 19.65 17.90
CA SER A 17 0.09 19.32 17.46
C SER A 17 0.33 17.82 17.49
N ILE A 18 0.99 17.30 16.45
CA ILE A 18 1.43 15.90 16.36
C ILE A 18 2.95 15.92 16.28
N ASP A 19 3.60 15.22 17.20
CA ASP A 19 5.05 15.07 17.16
C ASP A 19 5.50 14.32 15.89
N LYS A 20 6.67 14.68 15.36
CA LYS A 20 7.21 14.13 14.11
C LYS A 20 7.41 12.63 14.19
N SER A 21 8.01 12.15 15.28
CA SER A 21 8.29 10.72 15.47
C SER A 21 6.99 9.92 15.62
N MET A 22 6.00 10.49 16.32
CA MET A 22 4.68 9.89 16.46
C MET A 22 3.94 9.82 15.12
N CYS A 23 4.00 10.86 14.30
CA CYS A 23 3.39 10.85 12.97
C CYS A 23 4.02 9.79 12.07
N ILE A 24 5.34 9.65 12.06
CA ILE A 24 6.05 8.58 11.31
C ILE A 24 5.56 7.19 11.75
N ASN A 25 5.38 6.98 13.06
CA ASN A 25 4.85 5.72 13.58
C ASN A 25 3.41 5.48 13.11
N TYR A 26 2.53 6.48 13.25
CA TYR A 26 1.14 6.38 12.82
C TYR A 26 1.01 6.17 11.31
N ILE A 27 1.86 6.78 10.47
CA ILE A 27 1.86 6.54 9.03
C ILE A 27 2.24 5.09 8.74
N ASN A 28 3.31 4.57 9.35
CA ASN A 28 3.72 3.19 9.15
C ASN A 28 2.67 2.17 9.63
N GLU A 29 1.95 2.47 10.72
CA GLU A 29 0.79 1.69 11.18
C GLU A 29 -0.40 1.81 10.21
N GLY A 30 -0.71 3.02 9.78
CA GLY A 30 -1.80 3.33 8.86
C GLY A 30 -1.62 2.70 7.49
N ILE A 31 -0.40 2.68 6.93
CA ILE A 31 -0.09 1.97 5.68
C ILE A 31 -0.50 0.50 5.79
N ARG A 32 -0.17 -0.17 6.92
CA ARG A 32 -0.51 -1.57 7.14
C ARG A 32 -2.02 -1.77 7.33
N ASP A 33 -2.68 -0.89 8.08
CA ASP A 33 -4.13 -0.96 8.31
C ASP A 33 -4.90 -0.76 7.01
N ILE A 34 -4.56 0.26 6.21
CA ILE A 34 -5.19 0.52 4.91
C ILE A 34 -4.98 -0.67 3.97
N ILE A 35 -3.76 -1.21 3.88
CA ILE A 35 -3.48 -2.37 3.02
C ILE A 35 -4.25 -3.63 3.45
N SER A 36 -4.49 -3.79 4.75
CA SER A 36 -5.31 -4.90 5.24
C SER A 36 -6.79 -4.80 4.81
N LYS A 37 -7.25 -3.58 4.51
CA LYS A 37 -8.62 -3.27 4.05
C LYS A 37 -8.74 -3.22 2.53
N ASP A 38 -7.74 -2.65 1.85
CA ASP A 38 -7.62 -2.63 0.40
C ASP A 38 -6.18 -2.94 -0.03
N ILE A 39 -5.99 -4.17 -0.51
CA ILE A 39 -4.69 -4.66 -0.97
C ILE A 39 -4.14 -3.86 -2.16
N ASN A 40 -4.97 -3.12 -2.90
CA ASN A 40 -4.52 -2.28 -4.02
C ASN A 40 -3.81 -1.00 -3.57
N ALA A 41 -3.85 -0.70 -2.28
CA ALA A 41 -3.16 0.44 -1.68
C ALA A 41 -1.64 0.22 -1.55
N GLY A 42 -1.18 -1.03 -1.68
CA GLY A 42 0.25 -1.35 -1.71
C GLY A 42 0.97 -0.85 -2.98
N GLU A 43 2.30 -0.94 -2.97
CA GLU A 43 3.14 -0.46 -4.06
C GLU A 43 3.07 -1.42 -5.25
N VAL A 44 2.61 -0.94 -6.41
CA VAL A 44 2.52 -1.76 -7.62
C VAL A 44 3.88 -1.79 -8.33
N LYS A 45 4.38 -3.00 -8.58
CA LYS A 45 5.63 -3.25 -9.28
C LYS A 45 5.39 -4.06 -10.53
N LYS A 46 6.31 -3.89 -11.47
CA LYS A 46 6.41 -4.70 -12.68
C LYS A 46 7.78 -5.36 -12.74
N ARG A 47 7.81 -6.61 -13.19
CA ARG A 47 9.05 -7.32 -13.50
C ARG A 47 8.93 -8.01 -14.83
N GLU A 48 9.91 -7.78 -15.68
CA GLU A 48 10.06 -8.46 -16.97
C GLU A 48 11.08 -9.59 -16.83
N LEU A 49 10.77 -10.74 -17.42
CA LEU A 49 11.69 -11.88 -17.45
C LEU A 49 11.46 -12.75 -18.68
N PHE A 50 12.51 -13.48 -19.08
CA PHE A 50 12.41 -14.60 -20.01
C PHE A 50 12.34 -15.91 -19.21
N ALA A 51 11.23 -16.63 -19.35
CA ALA A 51 10.98 -17.85 -18.61
C ALA A 51 11.24 -19.10 -19.48
N PHE A 52 11.81 -20.12 -18.86
CA PHE A 52 11.84 -21.50 -19.35
C PHE A 52 10.77 -22.31 -18.61
N ASN A 53 10.11 -23.24 -19.30
CA ASN A 53 9.01 -24.04 -18.73
C ASN A 53 9.43 -25.13 -17.73
N THR A 54 10.71 -25.20 -17.40
CA THR A 54 11.30 -26.17 -16.45
C THR A 54 11.84 -25.52 -15.18
N LYS A 55 11.61 -24.21 -14.99
CA LYS A 55 12.22 -23.43 -13.90
C LYS A 55 11.17 -22.63 -13.13
N TRP A 56 11.37 -22.57 -11.81
CA TRP A 56 10.68 -21.64 -10.93
C TRP A 56 11.38 -20.27 -10.96
N TYR A 57 10.56 -19.23 -10.93
CA TYR A 57 11.01 -17.84 -10.92
C TYR A 57 10.39 -17.12 -9.71
N PRO A 58 11.18 -16.40 -8.92
CA PRO A 58 10.60 -15.51 -7.91
C PRO A 58 9.72 -14.48 -8.61
N ILE A 59 8.61 -14.08 -7.98
CA ILE A 59 7.74 -13.01 -8.48
C ILE A 59 8.45 -11.66 -8.32
N LYS A 60 9.04 -11.43 -7.14
CA LYS A 60 9.72 -10.19 -6.76
C LYS A 60 11.03 -10.00 -7.53
N ALA A 61 11.41 -8.77 -7.84
CA ALA A 61 12.74 -8.47 -8.37
C ALA A 61 13.84 -8.74 -7.32
N LYS A 62 15.10 -8.87 -7.77
CA LYS A 62 16.22 -9.25 -6.88
C LYS A 62 16.44 -8.25 -5.75
N ASP A 63 16.30 -6.96 -6.03
CA ASP A 63 16.40 -5.84 -5.10
C ASP A 63 15.20 -5.73 -4.14
N GLU A 64 14.12 -6.48 -4.41
CA GLU A 64 12.88 -6.47 -3.63
C GLU A 64 12.64 -7.77 -2.87
N ILE A 65 13.58 -8.73 -2.89
CA ILE A 65 13.36 -10.10 -2.43
C ILE A 65 12.96 -10.17 -0.95
N ASN A 66 13.46 -9.25 -0.14
CA ASN A 66 13.17 -9.13 1.29
C ASN A 66 11.87 -8.39 1.60
N ARG A 67 11.19 -7.84 0.58
CA ARG A 67 9.92 -7.15 0.74
C ARG A 67 8.77 -8.15 0.79
N VAL A 68 7.73 -7.79 1.53
CA VAL A 68 6.51 -8.60 1.65
C VAL A 68 5.72 -8.50 0.34
N LEU A 69 5.54 -9.64 -0.32
CA LEU A 69 4.62 -9.76 -1.46
C LEU A 69 3.19 -9.81 -0.91
N LEU A 70 2.35 -8.87 -1.32
CA LEU A 70 0.94 -8.85 -0.95
C LEU A 70 0.11 -9.64 -1.97
N LYS A 71 0.37 -9.42 -3.27
CA LYS A 71 -0.44 -10.02 -4.34
C LYS A 71 0.31 -10.08 -5.67
N LEU A 72 0.17 -11.17 -6.41
CA LEU A 72 0.40 -11.18 -7.87
C LEU A 72 -0.90 -10.72 -8.55
N LYS A 73 -0.91 -9.56 -9.21
CA LYS A 73 -2.13 -9.00 -9.83
C LYS A 73 -2.49 -9.76 -11.10
N TYR A 74 -1.56 -9.78 -12.06
CA TYR A 74 -1.70 -10.47 -13.35
C TYR A 74 -0.34 -10.58 -14.03
N ILE A 75 -0.28 -11.45 -15.04
CA ILE A 75 0.90 -11.60 -15.89
C ILE A 75 0.48 -11.32 -17.34
N ILE A 76 1.33 -10.60 -18.06
CA ILE A 76 1.24 -10.36 -19.49
C ILE A 76 2.28 -11.22 -20.20
N ASN A 77 1.90 -11.88 -21.31
CA ASN A 77 2.82 -12.65 -22.15
C ASN A 77 3.46 -11.78 -23.26
N GLU A 78 4.32 -12.38 -24.09
CA GLU A 78 5.01 -11.69 -25.19
C GLU A 78 4.06 -11.05 -26.25
N GLN A 79 2.82 -11.52 -26.33
CA GLN A 79 1.79 -10.97 -27.21
C GLN A 79 1.01 -9.81 -26.55
N ASN A 80 1.49 -9.32 -25.41
CA ASN A 80 0.84 -8.30 -24.60
C ASN A 80 -0.57 -8.70 -24.09
N LYS A 81 -0.84 -10.01 -23.97
CA LYS A 81 -2.11 -10.54 -23.47
C LYS A 81 -1.97 -11.02 -22.03
N ARG A 82 -3.01 -10.77 -21.22
CA ARG A 82 -3.11 -11.38 -19.88
C ARG A 82 -3.16 -12.90 -20.02
N THR A 83 -2.32 -13.60 -19.27
CA THR A 83 -2.24 -15.07 -19.30
C THR A 83 -2.50 -15.67 -17.93
N LYS A 84 -3.07 -16.88 -17.93
CA LYS A 84 -3.17 -17.77 -16.76
C LYS A 84 -2.33 -19.05 -16.92
N MET A 85 -1.50 -19.11 -17.97
CA MET A 85 -0.63 -20.26 -18.27
C MET A 85 0.63 -20.25 -17.39
N TYR A 86 0.41 -20.38 -16.08
CA TYR A 86 1.45 -20.46 -15.08
C TYR A 86 0.92 -21.15 -13.83
N ILE A 87 1.84 -21.77 -13.09
CA ILE A 87 1.60 -22.31 -11.75
C ILE A 87 2.25 -21.35 -10.76
N LYS A 88 1.52 -20.98 -9.69
CA LYS A 88 2.05 -20.17 -8.58
C LYS A 88 2.14 -21.01 -7.32
N VAL A 89 3.33 -21.01 -6.69
CA VAL A 89 3.55 -21.63 -5.38
C VAL A 89 4.32 -20.62 -4.52
N GLY A 90 3.75 -20.23 -3.37
CA GLY A 90 4.33 -19.19 -2.53
C GLY A 90 4.58 -17.89 -3.31
N ASP A 91 5.81 -17.38 -3.22
CA ASP A 91 6.29 -16.18 -3.90
C ASP A 91 6.94 -16.47 -5.27
N GLU A 92 6.73 -17.67 -5.81
CA GLU A 92 7.32 -18.13 -7.07
C GLU A 92 6.26 -18.52 -8.11
N VAL A 93 6.66 -18.45 -9.37
CA VAL A 93 5.86 -18.87 -10.52
C VAL A 93 6.68 -19.73 -11.47
N MET A 94 6.04 -20.71 -12.07
CA MET A 94 6.55 -21.49 -13.19
C MET A 94 5.60 -21.31 -14.38
N PHE A 95 6.15 -21.18 -15.57
CA PHE A 95 5.38 -20.90 -16.78
C PHE A 95 5.21 -22.16 -17.62
N ASP A 96 4.05 -22.35 -18.23
CA ASP A 96 3.79 -23.55 -19.04
C ASP A 96 4.57 -23.51 -20.36
N LEU A 97 4.75 -22.29 -20.90
CA LEU A 97 5.44 -22.04 -22.16
C LEU A 97 6.69 -21.18 -21.93
N MET A 98 7.75 -21.52 -22.65
CA MET A 98 8.95 -20.67 -22.73
C MET A 98 8.61 -19.35 -23.45
N GLY A 99 9.10 -18.22 -22.93
CA GLY A 99 8.86 -16.93 -23.57
C GLY A 99 9.09 -15.74 -22.66
N ARG A 100 8.75 -14.54 -23.15
CA ARG A 100 8.81 -13.29 -22.37
C ARG A 100 7.52 -13.06 -21.61
N TYR A 101 7.65 -12.68 -20.34
CA TYR A 101 6.54 -12.36 -19.46
C TYR A 101 6.80 -11.09 -18.67
N THR A 102 5.72 -10.34 -18.42
CA THR A 102 5.71 -9.18 -17.53
C THR A 102 4.76 -9.46 -16.37
N LEU A 103 5.31 -9.57 -15.17
CA LEU A 103 4.57 -9.83 -13.94
C LEU A 103 4.22 -8.50 -13.31
N PHE A 104 2.94 -8.29 -12.98
CA PHE A 104 2.47 -7.17 -12.20
C PHE A 104 2.08 -7.66 -10.81
N TYR A 105 2.72 -7.10 -9.78
CA TYR A 105 2.52 -7.53 -8.40
C TYR A 105 2.48 -6.34 -7.45
N VAL A 106 2.00 -6.57 -6.23
CA VAL A 106 1.85 -5.56 -5.18
C VAL A 106 2.73 -5.95 -4.00
N LEU A 107 3.54 -4.99 -3.55
CA LEU A 107 4.38 -5.11 -2.37
C LEU A 107 3.87 -4.24 -1.24
N LEU A 108 4.18 -4.62 0.00
CA LEU A 108 4.09 -3.70 1.12
C LEU A 108 5.11 -2.56 0.90
N PRO A 109 4.70 -1.28 0.96
CA PRO A 109 5.62 -0.15 0.86
C PRO A 109 6.75 -0.23 1.89
N ASN A 110 7.90 0.38 1.56
CA ASN A 110 8.96 0.54 2.55
C ASN A 110 8.48 1.45 3.69
N LYS A 111 9.00 1.21 4.89
CA LYS A 111 8.70 2.09 6.02
C LYS A 111 9.26 3.49 5.75
N VAL A 112 8.46 4.50 6.03
CA VAL A 112 8.92 5.89 6.09
C VAL A 112 9.78 6.09 7.34
N LYS A 113 10.83 6.89 7.21
CA LYS A 113 11.86 7.17 8.22
C LYS A 113 12.07 8.67 8.45
N SER A 114 11.70 9.51 7.49
CA SER A 114 11.87 10.96 7.55
C SER A 114 10.59 11.71 7.18
N GLU A 115 10.55 13.02 7.46
CA GLU A 115 9.43 13.88 7.08
C GLU A 115 9.33 14.14 5.57
N ASP A 116 10.43 13.97 4.85
CA ASP A 116 10.51 14.19 3.40
C ASP A 116 10.18 12.92 2.60
N ASP A 117 10.02 11.78 3.30
CA ASP A 117 9.68 10.51 2.66
C ASP A 117 8.22 10.52 2.19
N GLU A 118 7.96 9.82 1.07
CA GLU A 118 6.62 9.47 0.65
C GLU A 118 6.23 8.07 1.18
N PRO A 119 4.94 7.85 1.51
CA PRO A 119 4.47 6.57 2.07
C PRO A 119 4.51 5.39 1.09
N GLY A 120 4.89 5.60 -0.17
CA GLY A 120 4.99 4.56 -1.20
C GLY A 120 3.64 3.94 -1.58
N MET A 121 2.54 4.65 -1.30
CA MET A 121 1.17 4.30 -1.68
C MET A 121 0.69 5.26 -2.78
N LYS A 122 -0.44 4.93 -3.42
CA LYS A 122 -1.07 5.87 -4.36
C LYS A 122 -1.60 7.10 -3.62
N GLU A 123 -1.57 8.24 -4.30
CA GLU A 123 -1.99 9.53 -3.71
C GLU A 123 -3.41 9.55 -3.17
N CYS A 124 -4.30 8.76 -3.77
CA CYS A 124 -5.69 8.65 -3.33
C CYS A 124 -5.83 8.18 -1.87
N TYR A 125 -4.83 7.46 -1.31
CA TYR A 125 -4.84 7.02 0.10
C TYR A 125 -4.16 8.00 1.06
N HIS A 126 -3.53 9.08 0.58
CA HIS A 126 -2.81 10.01 1.46
C HIS A 126 -3.75 10.79 2.41
N ASP A 127 -4.96 11.08 1.97
CA ASP A 127 -6.00 11.67 2.83
C ASP A 127 -6.43 10.69 3.93
N ALA A 128 -6.55 9.39 3.60
CA ALA A 128 -6.84 8.36 4.59
C ALA A 128 -5.71 8.26 5.62
N LEU A 129 -4.44 8.36 5.21
CA LEU A 129 -3.31 8.42 6.14
C LEU A 129 -3.35 9.65 7.06
N SER A 130 -3.76 10.81 6.52
CA SER A 130 -3.92 12.04 7.31
C SER A 130 -5.01 11.88 8.37
N ALA A 131 -6.18 11.35 7.96
CA ALA A 131 -7.29 11.06 8.87
C ALA A 131 -6.90 9.99 9.92
N TYR A 132 -6.14 8.96 9.53
CA TYR A 132 -5.63 7.95 10.45
C TYR A 132 -4.72 8.57 11.51
N CYS A 133 -3.76 9.42 11.12
CA CYS A 133 -2.87 10.11 12.06
C CYS A 133 -3.66 11.01 13.02
N ALA A 134 -4.64 11.75 12.51
CA ALA A 134 -5.51 12.61 13.31
C ALA A 134 -6.34 11.80 14.33
N TYR A 135 -6.92 10.68 13.88
CA TYR A 135 -7.65 9.73 14.72
C TYR A 135 -6.77 9.17 15.84
N ARG A 136 -5.58 8.64 15.51
CA ARG A 136 -4.66 8.05 16.48
C ARG A 136 -4.21 9.05 17.53
N GLU A 137 -3.92 10.28 17.11
CA GLU A 137 -3.54 11.32 18.08
C GLU A 137 -4.71 11.73 18.97
N ARG A 138 -5.93 11.90 18.44
CA ARG A 138 -7.08 12.18 19.32
C ARG A 138 -7.35 11.04 20.28
N LEU A 139 -7.35 9.80 19.80
CA LEU A 139 -7.57 8.60 20.61
C LEU A 139 -6.60 8.54 21.79
N ARG A 140 -5.33 8.87 21.56
CA ARG A 140 -4.29 8.89 22.60
C ARG A 140 -4.59 9.88 23.73
N PHE A 141 -5.26 11.00 23.46
CA PHE A 141 -5.46 12.08 24.45
C PHE A 141 -6.87 12.17 25.01
N TYR A 142 -7.88 11.89 24.20
CA TYR A 142 -9.30 12.06 24.53
C TYR A 142 -10.05 10.74 24.67
N GLY A 143 -9.45 9.62 24.24
CA GLY A 143 -10.05 8.30 24.34
C GLY A 143 -11.05 7.99 23.22
N ALA A 144 -11.56 6.75 23.22
CA ALA A 144 -12.44 6.25 22.16
C ALA A 144 -13.87 6.79 22.24
N ASP A 145 -14.30 7.24 23.43
CA ASP A 145 -15.66 7.72 23.65
C ASP A 145 -15.90 9.15 23.17
N ASP A 146 -14.83 9.91 22.91
CA ASP A 146 -14.88 11.26 22.37
C ASP A 146 -15.49 11.29 20.95
N ASP A 147 -16.56 12.08 20.77
CA ASP A 147 -17.33 12.13 19.52
C ASP A 147 -16.49 12.52 18.31
N SER A 148 -15.53 13.43 18.49
CA SER A 148 -14.61 13.81 17.41
C SER A 148 -13.63 12.70 17.05
N THR A 149 -13.21 11.87 18.02
CA THR A 149 -12.37 10.68 17.77
C THR A 149 -13.14 9.66 16.94
N LYS A 150 -14.41 9.42 17.26
CA LYS A 150 -15.32 8.56 16.47
C LYS A 150 -15.49 9.10 15.04
N LEU A 151 -15.75 10.40 14.90
CA LEU A 151 -15.90 11.05 13.59
C LEU A 151 -14.64 10.92 12.73
N LEU A 152 -13.44 11.09 13.32
CA LEU A 152 -12.19 10.91 12.57
C LEU A 152 -11.95 9.45 12.15
N TYR A 153 -12.36 8.49 12.97
CA TYR A 153 -12.32 7.08 12.60
C TYR A 153 -13.27 6.77 11.43
N GLU A 154 -14.47 7.34 11.44
CA GLU A 154 -15.42 7.22 10.33
C GLU A 154 -14.87 7.87 9.05
N LEU A 155 -14.35 9.10 9.15
CA LEU A 155 -13.72 9.80 8.03
C LEU A 155 -12.55 8.98 7.46
N TYR A 156 -11.70 8.42 8.32
CA TYR A 156 -10.62 7.53 7.91
C TYR A 156 -11.13 6.37 7.07
N ASN A 157 -12.13 5.62 7.55
CA ASN A 157 -12.67 4.49 6.81
C ASN A 157 -13.36 4.93 5.51
N GLN A 158 -14.12 6.02 5.53
CA GLN A 158 -14.74 6.58 4.32
C GLN A 158 -13.69 6.90 3.26
N ARG A 159 -12.54 7.49 3.66
CA ARG A 159 -11.46 7.86 2.74
C ARG A 159 -10.76 6.66 2.10
N ILE A 160 -10.77 5.49 2.73
CA ILE A 160 -10.23 4.26 2.11
C ILE A 160 -11.14 3.77 0.98
N PHE A 161 -12.46 3.90 1.13
CA PHE A 161 -13.43 3.36 0.16
C PHE A 161 -13.91 4.40 -0.85
N SER A 162 -13.75 5.70 -0.59
CA SER A 162 -14.05 6.77 -1.54
C SER A 162 -13.03 6.85 -2.70
N THR A 163 -11.92 6.11 -2.63
CA THR A 163 -10.91 6.05 -3.70
C THR A 163 -11.28 5.12 -4.84
N ASP A 164 -12.30 4.26 -4.65
CA ASP A 164 -12.92 3.46 -5.72
C ASP A 164 -13.97 4.30 -6.46
N GLY A 165 -13.55 5.45 -7.00
CA GLY A 165 -14.33 6.20 -7.98
C GLY A 165 -14.74 5.27 -9.11
N GLY A 166 -15.99 4.82 -9.07
CA GLY A 166 -16.54 3.83 -9.97
C GLY A 166 -16.38 4.24 -11.43
N TYR A 167 -15.72 3.38 -12.18
CA TYR A 167 -16.09 3.10 -13.56
C TYR A 167 -16.25 1.58 -13.66
N TYR A 168 -17.51 1.15 -13.58
CA TYR A 168 -17.96 -0.10 -14.18
C TYR A 168 -17.86 0.01 -15.70
#